data_AF-A0A7Y5GKP5-F1
#
_entry.id   AF-A0A7Y5GKP5-F1
#
_cell.length_a   1.000
_cell.length_b   1.000
_cell.length_c   1.000
_cell.angle_alpha   90.00
_cell.angle_beta   90.00
_cell.angle_gamma   90.00
#
_symmetry.space_group_name_H-M   'P 1'
#
loop_
_entity.id
_entity.type
_entity.pdbx_description
1 polymer ?
#
loop_
_entity_poly.entity_id
_entity_poly.type
_entity_poly.pdbx_seq_one_letter_code
_entity_poly.pdbx_strand_id
1 'polypeptide(L)' 'MKLDWNQFKGKNINVTMHENYGIVMDDKSGTPIYEIVFKSGVLTGAYDEGLLIDSQRDGTNIRIFIPYQSIKCVEFF' A
#
# COMPACT_ATOMS: atom_id res chain seq x y z
N MET A 1 3.81 8.15 19.10
CA MET A 1 5.18 8.25 18.55
C MET A 1 5.04 8.38 17.04
N LYS A 2 5.50 9.47 16.41
CA LYS A 2 5.43 9.66 14.95
C LYS A 2 6.68 9.01 14.37
N LEU A 3 6.54 7.94 13.59
CA LEU A 3 7.66 7.32 12.89
C LEU A 3 8.21 8.33 11.87
N ASP A 4 9.52 8.59 11.89
CA ASP A 4 10.14 9.40 10.84
C ASP A 4 10.33 8.52 9.58
N TRP A 5 9.46 8.68 8.60
CA TRP A 5 9.50 7.91 7.36
C TRP A 5 10.71 8.24 6.47
N ASN A 6 11.33 9.40 6.65
CA ASN A 6 12.47 9.81 5.81
C ASN A 6 13.67 8.89 5.98
N GLN A 7 13.82 8.26 7.15
CA GLN A 7 14.91 7.31 7.43
C GLN A 7 14.83 6.03 6.55
N PHE A 8 13.69 5.77 5.91
CA PHE A 8 13.46 4.60 5.07
C PHE A 8 13.41 4.94 3.57
N LYS A 9 13.66 6.20 3.18
CA LYS A 9 13.72 6.58 1.76
C LYS A 9 14.81 5.77 1.03
N GLY A 10 14.49 5.32 -0.18
CA GLY A 10 15.33 4.46 -0.99
C GLY A 10 15.23 2.96 -0.65
N LYS A 11 14.53 2.59 0.44
CA LYS A 11 14.29 1.16 0.76
C LYS A 11 13.06 0.63 0.04
N ASN A 12 13.07 -0.67 -0.26
CA ASN A 12 11.87 -1.36 -0.67
C ASN A 12 10.94 -1.56 0.52
N ILE A 13 9.67 -1.25 0.33
CA ILE A 13 8.63 -1.44 1.34
C ILE A 13 7.47 -2.24 0.76
N ASN A 14 6.86 -3.06 1.61
CA ASN A 14 5.57 -3.67 1.34
C ASN A 14 4.52 -2.99 2.22
N VAL A 15 3.43 -2.56 1.61
CA VAL A 15 2.33 -1.87 2.28
C VAL A 15 1.10 -2.73 2.16
N THR A 16 0.60 -3.17 3.31
CA THR A 16 -0.72 -3.80 3.42
C THR A 16 -1.74 -2.69 3.63
N MET A 17 -2.71 -2.60 2.73
CA MET A 17 -3.76 -1.60 2.82
C MET A 17 -4.85 -2.08 3.81
N HIS A 18 -5.61 -1.14 4.38
CA HIS A 18 -6.91 -1.46 4.95
C HIS A 18 -7.79 -2.12 3.89
N GLU A 19 -8.68 -3.02 4.33
CA GLU A 19 -9.63 -3.73 3.47
C GLU A 19 -10.36 -2.72 2.59
N ASN A 20 -10.08 -2.75 1.30
CA ASN A 20 -10.92 -2.00 0.36
C ASN A 20 -12.23 -2.77 0.30
N TYR A 21 -13.33 -2.12 0.69
CA TYR A 21 -14.69 -2.64 0.57
C TYR A 21 -15.10 -2.76 -0.90
N GLY A 22 -14.40 -3.59 -1.67
CA GLY A 22 -14.94 -4.20 -2.87
C GLY A 22 -15.76 -5.39 -2.39
N ILE A 23 -17.04 -5.16 -2.09
CA ILE A 23 -17.96 -6.26 -1.81
C ILE A 23 -18.10 -7.05 -3.11
N VAL A 24 -17.23 -8.02 -3.31
CA VAL A 24 -17.52 -9.12 -4.22
C VAL A 24 -18.29 -10.11 -3.38
N MET A 25 -19.59 -10.21 -3.65
CA MET A 25 -20.38 -11.30 -3.08
C MET A 25 -19.90 -12.58 -3.74
N ASP A 26 -19.58 -13.58 -2.92
CA ASP A 26 -19.42 -14.93 -3.46
C ASP A 26 -20.81 -15.42 -3.89
N ASP A 27 -21.01 -15.57 -5.21
CA ASP A 27 -22.26 -16.03 -5.81
C ASP A 27 -22.72 -17.40 -5.25
N LYS A 28 -21.82 -18.18 -4.63
CA LYS A 28 -22.14 -19.49 -4.06
C LYS A 28 -22.50 -19.46 -2.58
N SER A 29 -21.89 -18.58 -1.79
CA SER A 29 -22.07 -18.55 -0.33
C SER A 29 -22.86 -17.35 0.18
N GLY A 30 -23.08 -16.33 -0.64
CA GLY A 30 -23.74 -15.09 -0.23
C GLY A 30 -22.96 -14.32 0.84
N THR A 31 -21.67 -14.63 1.03
CA THR A 31 -20.81 -13.96 2.01
C THR A 31 -19.96 -12.88 1.35
N PRO A 32 -19.66 -11.77 2.06
CA PRO A 32 -18.75 -10.76 1.55
C PRO A 32 -17.32 -11.30 1.49
N ILE A 33 -16.66 -11.19 0.33
CA ILE A 33 -15.23 -11.40 0.21
C ILE A 33 -14.52 -10.07 0.49
N TYR A 34 -13.55 -10.10 1.42
CA TYR A 34 -12.67 -8.96 1.67
C TYR A 34 -11.37 -9.16 0.89
N GLU A 35 -11.06 -8.25 -0.03
CA GLU A 35 -9.79 -8.28 -0.75
C GLU A 35 -8.72 -7.51 0.03
N ILE A 36 -7.61 -8.19 0.33
CA ILE A 36 -6.43 -7.54 0.91
C ILE A 36 -5.59 -7.00 -0.24
N VAL A 37 -5.45 -5.67 -0.30
CA VAL A 37 -4.63 -5.02 -1.31
C VAL A 37 -3.21 -4.80 -0.78
N PHE A 38 -2.23 -5.30 -1.53
CA PHE A 38 -0.82 -5.06 -1.28
C PHE A 38 -0.24 -4.08 -2.31
N LYS A 39 0.65 -3.20 -1.85
CA LYS A 39 1.48 -2.34 -2.71
C LYS A 39 2.93 -2.51 -2.32
N SER A 40 3.80 -2.67 -3.30
CA SER A 40 5.24 -2.89 -3.09
C SER A 40 6.05 -2.00 -4.01
N GLY A 41 7.14 -1.45 -3.49
CA GLY A 41 8.04 -0.59 -4.26
C GLY A 41 9.03 0.16 -3.39
N VAL A 42 9.87 0.95 -4.05
CA VAL A 42 10.89 1.77 -3.39
C VAL A 42 10.24 3.02 -2.83
N LEU A 43 10.44 3.29 -1.54
CA LEU A 43 9.96 4.52 -0.91
C LEU A 43 10.74 5.72 -1.43
N THR A 44 10.12 6.55 -2.26
CA THR A 44 10.74 7.74 -2.87
C THR A 44 10.33 9.03 -2.16
N GLY A 45 9.16 9.06 -1.52
CA GLY A 45 8.64 10.23 -0.83
C GLY A 45 7.88 9.89 0.44
N ALA A 46 8.01 10.76 1.44
CA ALA A 46 7.17 10.76 2.63
C ALA A 46 6.69 12.19 2.84
N TYR A 47 5.37 12.36 2.87
CA TYR A 47 4.68 13.64 2.95
C TYR A 47 3.76 13.62 4.18
N ASP A 48 3.18 14.76 4.53
CA ASP A 48 2.29 14.83 5.69
C ASP A 48 1.05 13.92 5.58
N GLU A 49 0.61 13.65 4.35
CA GLU A 49 -0.63 12.90 4.06
C GLU A 49 -0.39 11.43 3.67
N GLY A 50 0.84 11.03 3.35
CA GLY A 50 1.11 9.68 2.88
C GLY A 50 2.52 9.42 2.36
N LEU A 51 2.67 8.23 1.76
CA LEU A 51 3.91 7.72 1.20
C LEU A 51 3.83 7.71 -0.33
N LEU A 52 4.94 7.99 -1.00
CA LEU A 52 5.10 7.80 -2.43
C LEU A 52 6.10 6.67 -2.67
N ILE A 53 5.67 5.67 -3.43
CA ILE A 53 6.53 4.57 -3.85
C ILE A 53 6.65 4.53 -5.37
N ASP A 54 7.83 4.13 -5.84
CA ASP A 54 8.09 3.81 -7.23
C ASP A 54 8.11 2.29 -7.38
N SER A 55 7.37 1.78 -8.36
CA SER A 55 7.23 0.35 -8.62
C SER A 55 7.24 0.08 -10.13
N GLN A 56 7.49 -1.16 -10.52
CA GLN A 56 7.42 -1.58 -11.91
C GLN A 56 6.26 -2.55 -12.09
N ARG A 57 5.35 -2.21 -13.02
CA ARG A 57 4.22 -3.06 -13.38
C ARG A 57 4.18 -3.21 -14.89
N ASP A 58 4.19 -4.46 -15.37
CA ASP A 58 4.14 -4.78 -16.79
C ASP A 58 5.20 -4.02 -17.61
N GLY A 59 6.42 -3.94 -17.06
CA GLY A 59 7.55 -3.22 -17.66
C GLY A 59 7.50 -1.69 -17.54
N THR A 60 6.40 -1.13 -17.05
CA THR A 60 6.20 0.32 -16.90
C THR A 60 6.53 0.77 -15.48
N ASN A 61 7.32 1.83 -15.35
CA ASN A 61 7.54 2.48 -14.07
C ASN A 61 6.30 3.27 -13.69
N ILE A 62 5.73 2.93 -12.54
CA ILE A 62 4.57 3.61 -11.97
C ILE A 62 4.94 4.23 -10.63
N ARG A 63 4.31 5.38 -10.35
CA ARG A 63 4.38 6.05 -9.06
C ARG A 63 3.05 5.89 -8.34
N ILE A 64 3.09 5.43 -7.10
CA ILE A 64 1.90 5.13 -6.30
C ILE A 64 1.94 5.99 -5.05
N PHE A 65 0.95 6.86 -4.88
CA PHE A 65 0.73 7.58 -3.64
C PHE A 65 -0.21 6.78 -2.74
N ILE A 66 0.20 6.58 -1.49
CA ILE A 66 -0.52 5.79 -0.48
C ILE A 66 -0.85 6.69 0.70
N PRO A 67 -2.13 7.07 0.90
CA PRO A 67 -2.55 7.85 2.06
C PRO A 67 -2.31 7.11 3.37
N TYR A 68 -1.88 7.79 4.44
CA TYR A 68 -1.63 7.12 5.73
C TYR A 68 -2.86 6.41 6.29
N GLN A 69 -4.06 6.99 6.08
CA GLN A 69 -5.33 6.42 6.52
C GLN A 69 -5.68 5.09 5.84
N SER A 70 -5.06 4.76 4.71
CA SER A 70 -5.29 3.49 4.03
C SER A 70 -4.25 2.42 4.38
N ILE A 71 -3.26 2.72 5.23
CA ILE A 71 -2.17 1.81 5.57
C ILE A 71 -2.52 1.03 6.82
N LYS A 72 -2.67 -0.30 6.68
CA LYS A 72 -2.82 -1.22 7.80
C LYS A 72 -1.46 -1.61 8.40
N CYS A 73 -0.47 -1.87 7.55
CA CYS A 73 0.88 -2.28 7.95
C CYS A 73 1.91 -1.90 6.87
N VAL A 74 3.16 -1.63 7.31
CA VAL A 74 4.32 -1.46 6.41
C VAL A 74 5.45 -2.38 6.88
N GLU A 75 5.98 -3.17 5.97
CA GLU A 75 7.18 -3.98 6.17
C GLU A 75 8.35 -3.37 5.40
N PHE A 76 9.54 -3.36 6.01
CA PHE A 76 10.77 -2.81 5.44
C PHE A 76 11.80 -3.91 5.22
N PHE A 77 12.57 -3.81 4.14
CA PHE A 77 13.68 -4.72 3.83
C PHE A 77 15.03 -3.96 3.80
#